data_AF-A0A644ZLH9-F1
#
_entry.id   AF-A0A644ZLH9-F1
#
_cell.length_a   1.000
_cell.length_b   1.000
_cell.length_c   1.000
_cell.angle_alpha   90.00
_cell.angle_beta   90.00
_cell.angle_gamma   90.00
#
_symmetry.space_group_name_H-M   'P 1'
#
loop_
_entity.id
_entity.type
_entity.pdbx_description
1 polymer ?
#
loop_
_entity_poly.entity_id
_entity_poly.type
_entity_poly.pdbx_seq_one_letter_code
_entity_poly.pdbx_strand_id
1 'polypeptide(L)' 'MIQSDNGKKIISEIPKEFVLTETDFPFIINSNISDVHIFLSKLWNVTEAESEKIVADNFNRLLKKIKPAANK' A
#
# COMPACT_ATOMS: atom_id res chain seq x y z
N MET A 1 -4.77 10.11 1.12
CA MET A 1 -3.75 10.18 2.20
C MET A 1 -2.42 10.83 1.76
N ILE A 2 -1.87 10.49 0.60
CA ILE A 2 -0.54 11.00 0.17
C ILE A 2 -0.50 12.49 -0.19
N GLN A 3 -1.65 13.15 -0.29
CA GLN A 3 -1.75 14.55 -0.75
C GLN A 3 -1.51 15.58 0.37
N SER A 4 -1.75 15.22 1.64
CA SER A 4 -1.56 16.14 2.78
C SER A 4 -0.26 15.85 3.52
N ASP A 5 0.38 16.88 4.08
CA ASP A 5 1.63 16.72 4.82
C ASP A 5 1.45 15.88 6.09
N ASN A 6 0.32 16.02 6.77
CA ASN A 6 0.00 15.19 7.92
C ASN A 6 -0.20 13.72 7.52
N GLY A 7 -0.86 13.47 6.39
CA GLY A 7 -1.01 12.12 5.85
C GLY A 7 0.35 11.49 5.51
N LYS A 8 1.24 12.23 4.86
CA LYS A 8 2.61 11.77 4.56
C LYS A 8 3.40 11.44 5.83
N LYS A 9 3.31 12.28 6.88
CA LYS A 9 3.94 12.02 8.19
C LYS A 9 3.41 10.76 8.86
N ILE A 10 2.09 10.53 8.80
CA ILE A 10 1.52 9.29 9.35
C ILE A 10 2.08 8.09 8.59
N ILE A 11 2.09 8.13 7.25
CA ILE A 11 2.58 7.00 6.44
C ILE A 11 4.06 6.71 6.71
N SER A 12 4.90 7.73 6.95
CA SER A 12 6.34 7.53 7.21
C SER A 12 6.62 6.75 8.49
N GLU A 13 5.69 6.74 9.45
CA GLU A 13 5.82 5.99 10.70
C GLU A 13 5.30 4.55 10.61
N ILE A 14 4.57 4.19 9.55
CA ILE A 14 4.00 2.85 9.39
C ILE A 14 5.07 1.92 8.79
N PRO A 15 5.41 0.79 9.44
CA PRO A 15 6.28 -0.21 8.84
C PRO A 15 5.73 -0.68 7.48
N LYS A 16 6.58 -0.74 6.46
CA LYS A 16 6.16 -1.00 5.07
C LYS A 16 5.40 -2.32 4.89
N GLU A 17 5.67 -3.31 5.74
CA GLU A 17 4.99 -4.60 5.79
C GLU A 17 3.53 -4.53 6.31
N PHE A 18 3.08 -3.38 6.79
CA PHE A 18 1.70 -3.16 7.24
C PHE A 18 0.92 -2.21 6.33
N VAL A 19 1.51 -1.76 5.23
CA VAL A 19 0.87 -0.84 4.28
C VAL A 19 0.11 -1.60 3.18
N LEU A 20 -1.12 -1.18 2.94
CA LEU A 20 -1.92 -1.48 1.74
C LEU A 20 -2.29 -0.16 1.06
N THR A 21 -2.67 -0.22 -0.22
CA THR A 21 -3.00 0.97 -1.02
C THR A 21 -4.43 0.90 -1.54
N GLU A 22 -5.05 2.07 -1.66
CA GLU A 22 -6.38 2.25 -2.25
C GLU A 22 -6.45 3.62 -2.94
N THR A 23 -7.42 3.77 -3.84
CA THR A 23 -7.68 5.02 -4.55
C THR A 23 -8.84 5.83 -3.98
N ASP A 24 -9.73 5.18 -3.23
CA ASP A 24 -11.01 5.75 -2.79
C ASP A 24 -11.89 6.25 -3.95
N PHE A 25 -11.77 5.61 -5.13
CA PHE A 25 -12.70 5.83 -6.24
C PHE A 25 -14.08 5.26 -5.89
N PRO A 26 -15.20 5.97 -6.18
CA PRO A 26 -15.34 7.18 -7.02
C PRO A 26 -15.27 8.51 -6.27
N PHE A 27 -14.97 8.53 -4.97
CA PHE A 27 -14.97 9.75 -4.16
C PHE A 27 -13.78 10.66 -4.47
N ILE A 28 -12.60 10.08 -4.69
CA ILE A 28 -11.44 10.81 -5.21
C ILE A 28 -11.40 10.66 -6.72
N ILE A 29 -11.96 11.64 -7.42
CA ILE A 29 -11.98 11.68 -8.89
C ILE A 29 -10.54 11.86 -9.42
N ASN A 30 -10.21 11.15 -10.50
CA ASN A 30 -8.87 11.12 -11.12
C ASN A 30 -7.75 10.55 -10.22
N SER A 31 -8.09 9.81 -9.17
CA SER A 31 -7.11 9.04 -8.40
C SER A 31 -6.43 7.99 -9.28
N ASN A 32 -5.10 7.92 -9.24
CA ASN A 32 -4.33 6.85 -9.87
C ASN A 32 -3.53 6.09 -8.82
N ILE A 33 -3.64 4.76 -8.82
CA ILE A 33 -2.90 3.91 -7.88
C ILE A 33 -1.39 4.01 -8.11
N SER A 34 -0.93 4.26 -9.35
CA SER A 34 0.49 4.46 -9.66
C SER A 34 1.07 5.65 -8.90
N ASP A 35 0.33 6.75 -8.70
CA ASP A 35 0.81 7.91 -7.95
C ASP A 35 1.10 7.54 -6.48
N VAL A 36 0.32 6.60 -5.91
CA VAL A 36 0.54 6.05 -4.58
C VAL A 36 1.81 5.21 -4.54
N HIS A 37 2.03 4.34 -5.53
CA HIS A 37 3.22 3.50 -5.60
C HIS A 37 4.50 4.31 -5.83
N ILE A 38 4.45 5.37 -6.65
CA ILE A 38 5.54 6.34 -6.85
C ILE A 38 5.86 7.09 -5.56
N PHE A 39 4.85 7.48 -4.77
CA PHE A 39 5.09 8.10 -3.47
C PHE A 39 5.79 7.14 -2.51
N LEU A 40 5.29 5.90 -2.40
CA LEU A 40 5.83 4.89 -1.50
C LEU A 40 7.25 4.43 -1.91
N SER A 41 7.54 4.35 -3.20
CA SER A 41 8.86 3.97 -3.71
C SER A 41 9.93 5.00 -3.29
N LYS A 42 9.60 6.29 -3.39
CA LYS A 42 10.45 7.38 -2.89
C LYS A 42 10.62 7.33 -1.37
N LEU A 43 9.52 7.11 -0.64
CA LEU A 43 9.54 7.04 0.83
C LEU A 43 10.41 5.89 1.35
N TRP A 44 10.35 4.72 0.70
CA TRP A 44 11.07 3.52 1.12
C TRP A 44 12.42 3.32 0.43
N ASN A 45 12.81 4.24 -0.46
CA ASN A 45 14.03 4.17 -1.26
C ASN A 45 14.15 2.84 -2.05
N VAL A 46 13.10 2.51 -2.78
CA VAL A 46 12.99 1.33 -3.66
C VAL A 46 12.44 1.75 -5.03
N THR A 47 12.45 0.84 -6.00
CA THR A 47 11.78 1.06 -7.29
C THR A 47 10.24 1.03 -7.15
N GLU A 48 9.53 1.60 -8.12
CA GLU A 48 8.06 1.51 -8.18
C GLU A 48 7.59 0.04 -8.21
N ALA A 49 8.22 -0.80 -9.03
CA ALA A 49 7.92 -2.23 -9.11
C ALA A 49 8.13 -2.96 -7.77
N GLU A 50 9.18 -2.60 -7.02
CA GLU A 50 9.39 -3.15 -5.67
C GLU A 50 8.33 -2.67 -4.68
N SER A 51 7.91 -1.41 -4.75
CA SER A 51 6.81 -0.86 -3.95
C SER A 51 5.49 -1.61 -4.21
N GLU A 52 5.15 -1.83 -5.48
CA GLU A 52 4.00 -2.64 -5.89
C GLU A 52 4.11 -4.07 -5.33
N LYS A 53 5.29 -4.69 -5.48
CA LYS A 53 5.54 -6.05 -4.97
C LYS A 53 5.36 -6.13 -3.46
N ILE A 54 5.88 -5.17 -2.69
CA ILE A 54 5.74 -5.12 -1.23
C ILE A 54 4.25 -5.07 -0.85
N VAL A 55 3.47 -4.20 -1.48
CA VAL A 55 2.04 -4.07 -1.22
C VAL A 55 1.29 -5.35 -1.58
N ALA A 56 1.60 -5.98 -2.71
CA ALA A 56 1.02 -7.25 -3.12
C ALA A 56 1.36 -8.40 -2.13
N ASP A 57 2.61 -8.45 -1.65
CA ASP A 57 3.05 -9.42 -0.65
C ASP A 57 2.32 -9.21 0.69
N ASN A 58 2.08 -7.95 1.08
CA ASN A 58 1.31 -7.60 2.27
C ASN A 58 -0.13 -8.10 2.17
N PHE A 59 -0.79 -7.86 1.03
CA PHE A 59 -2.14 -8.34 0.77
C PHE A 59 -2.22 -9.87 0.80
N ASN A 60 -1.29 -10.55 0.13
CA ASN A 60 -1.22 -12.02 0.14
C ASN A 60 -0.99 -12.59 1.55
N ARG A 61 -0.15 -11.94 2.35
CA ARG A 61 0.06 -12.31 3.75
C ARG A 61 -1.21 -12.12 4.58
N LEU A 62 -1.98 -11.06 4.34
CA LEU A 62 -3.28 -10.85 4.98
C LEU A 62 -4.27 -11.95 4.59
N LEU A 63 -4.40 -12.26 3.30
CA LEU A 63 -5.30 -13.31 2.81
C LEU A 63 -4.98 -14.70 3.40
N LYS A 64 -3.69 -15.03 3.55
CA LYS A 64 -3.27 -16.29 4.19
C LYS A 64 -3.72 -16.41 5.64
N LYS A 65 -3.86 -15.29 6.37
CA LYS A 65 -4.37 -15.28 7.75
C LYS A 65 -5.89 -15.39 7.81
N ILE A 66 -6.59 -14.98 6.75
CA ILE A 66 -8.06 -15.00 6.68
C ILE A 66 -8.58 -16.35 6.16
N LYS A 67 -7.86 -16.98 5.22
CA LYS A 67 -8.25 -18.31 4.72
C LYS A 67 -8.23 -19.31 5.88
N PRO A 68 -9.35 -20.03 6.15
CA PRO A 68 -9.33 -21.16 7.07
C PRO A 68 -8.26 -22.14 6.58
N ALA A 69 -7.54 -22.78 7.51
CA ALA A 69 -6.69 -23.91 7.14
C ALA A 69 -7.54 -24.86 6.30
N ALA A 70 -7.08 -25.17 5.08
CA ALA A 70 -7.74 -26.18 4.27
C ALA A 70 -7.77 -27.45 5.14
N ASN A 71 -8.97 -27.90 5.51
CA ASN A 71 -9.16 -29.17 6.21
C ASN A 71 -8.45 -30.23 5.36
N LYS A 72 -7.33 -30.74 5.87
CA LYS A 72 -6.61 -31.89 5.30
C LYS A 72 -7.28 -33.16 5.76
#